data_AF-A0A814WUX2-F1
#
_entry.id   AF-A0A814WUX2-F1
#
_cell.length_a   1.000
_cell.length_b   1.000
_cell.length_c   1.000
_cell.angle_alpha   90.00
_cell.angle_beta   90.00
_cell.angle_gamma   90.00
#
_symmetry.space_group_name_H-M   'P 1'
#
loop_
_entity.id
_entity.type
_entity.pdbx_description
1 polymer ?
#
loop_
_entity_poly.entity_id
_entity_poly.type
_entity_poly.pdbx_seq_one_letter_code
_entity_poly.pdbx_strand_id
1 'polypeptide(L)'
;MNLFIFTLSLCILFIYSCNATYFAVFLTGDTTNLLKNKFFRPHPQSSPFFGNTAHIYSEHSTIEFNPKSDFVKQLTEHYGHIQKLAVLAYAEDEHAQTVLVRYIGNDDIHLSDNEYPHITISVSNMKPYTPVYSNDLWKRLVDDGIIKVQKDNNDKPQAIALKDQTDEWQGRLSSAGKYEETQAYVRIMNQTTELNGIVYAKYLLKNMFFRPHPQSSAFFGNTAHIYCEHSTIEFNPKRGPIEEIRKYYGYTQKLAVLAYAEDEHAQTILVRGIGHSGIHASYNKYPHITISISNVKPYTPVYSNDLWKRLVHDGIVKVHKSKNGKPRSVTIKNRTDEWQGKLSSYGQYEETEARVETIDERIELNGIVCVDNLWRNGRCHTAK
;
A
#
# COMPACT_ATOMS: atom_id res chain seq x y z
N MET A 1 25.82 -31.28 -23.79
CA MET A 1 24.38 -30.91 -23.79
C MET A 1 23.72 -31.03 -22.40
N ASN A 2 24.47 -30.93 -21.29
CA ASN A 2 23.93 -31.04 -19.91
C ASN A 2 24.37 -29.88 -18.99
N LEU A 3 24.98 -28.82 -19.53
CA LEU A 3 25.48 -27.68 -18.74
C LEU A 3 24.54 -26.45 -18.77
N PHE A 4 23.51 -26.47 -19.61
CA PHE A 4 22.59 -25.34 -19.80
C PHE A 4 21.29 -25.43 -18.96
N ILE A 5 21.02 -26.59 -18.35
CA ILE A 5 19.81 -26.81 -17.55
C ILE A 5 20.05 -26.43 -16.07
N PHE A 6 21.29 -26.40 -15.60
CA PHE A 6 21.62 -26.12 -14.20
C PHE A 6 21.61 -24.62 -13.83
N THR A 7 21.82 -23.73 -14.79
CA THR A 7 21.80 -22.27 -14.58
C THR A 7 20.39 -21.69 -14.56
N LEU A 8 19.42 -22.31 -15.25
CA LEU A 8 18.04 -21.82 -15.29
C LEU A 8 17.29 -22.10 -13.96
N SER A 9 17.60 -23.23 -13.30
CA SER A 9 17.02 -23.56 -11.99
C SER A 9 17.56 -22.69 -10.85
N LEU A 10 18.77 -22.12 -10.99
CA LEU A 10 19.33 -21.20 -9.99
C LEU A 10 18.71 -19.80 -10.05
N CYS A 11 18.26 -19.36 -11.23
CA CYS A 11 17.57 -18.08 -11.38
C CYS A 11 16.12 -18.10 -10.85
N ILE A 12 15.45 -19.26 -10.87
CA ILE A 12 14.06 -19.39 -10.38
C ILE A 12 14.01 -19.39 -8.83
N LEU A 13 15.09 -19.82 -8.16
CA LEU A 13 15.20 -19.71 -6.69
C LEU A 13 15.48 -18.28 -6.19
N PHE A 14 15.88 -17.34 -7.07
CA PHE A 14 16.08 -15.93 -6.72
C PHE A 14 14.81 -15.06 -6.85
N ILE A 15 13.68 -15.64 -7.30
CA ILE A 15 12.41 -14.92 -7.42
C ILE A 15 11.67 -14.84 -6.07
N TYR A 16 12.14 -15.55 -5.04
CA TYR A 16 11.46 -15.68 -3.74
C TYR A 16 11.71 -14.58 -2.70
N SER A 17 12.29 -13.44 -3.08
CA SER A 17 12.42 -12.31 -2.18
C SER A 17 12.04 -11.01 -2.86
N CYS A 18 10.75 -10.85 -3.19
CA CYS A 18 10.18 -9.51 -3.23
C CYS A 18 10.24 -8.95 -1.80
N ASN A 19 11.40 -8.42 -1.41
CA ASN A 19 11.60 -7.76 -0.14
C ASN A 19 10.71 -6.52 -0.14
N ALA A 20 9.55 -6.60 0.52
CA ALA A 20 8.79 -5.41 0.86
C ALA A 20 9.75 -4.46 1.59
N THR A 21 9.80 -3.19 1.20
CA THR A 21 10.71 -2.25 1.87
C THR A 21 10.30 -2.06 3.33
N TYR A 22 8.99 -2.13 3.59
CA TYR A 22 8.42 -2.19 4.93
C TYR A 22 6.96 -2.65 4.90
N PHE A 23 6.48 -3.13 6.03
CA PHE A 23 5.06 -3.30 6.33
C PHE A 23 4.58 -2.17 7.20
N ALA A 24 3.33 -1.76 7.00
CA ALA A 24 2.74 -0.71 7.79
C ALA A 24 1.22 -0.85 7.91
N VAL A 25 0.67 -0.17 8.90
CA VAL A 25 -0.74 0.15 8.95
C VAL A 25 -0.96 1.49 8.25
N PHE A 26 -1.55 1.44 7.06
CA PHE A 26 -1.87 2.62 6.27
C PHE A 26 -3.20 3.21 6.73
N LEU A 27 -3.18 4.48 7.09
CA LEU A 27 -4.33 5.20 7.60
C LEU A 27 -5.31 5.52 6.48
N THR A 28 -6.61 5.51 6.79
CA THR A 28 -7.62 5.97 5.85
C THR A 28 -7.50 7.48 5.61
N GLY A 29 -8.02 7.98 4.47
CA GLY A 29 -7.97 9.41 4.14
C GLY A 29 -8.53 10.32 5.25
N ASP A 30 -9.64 9.93 5.87
CA ASP A 30 -10.24 10.66 7.01
C ASP A 30 -9.31 10.70 8.23
N THR A 31 -8.64 9.58 8.50
CA THR A 31 -7.69 9.46 9.61
C THR A 31 -6.45 10.32 9.37
N THR A 32 -5.92 10.30 8.15
CA THR A 32 -4.84 11.17 7.70
C THR A 32 -5.23 12.65 7.81
N ASN A 33 -6.45 13.00 7.41
CA ASN A 33 -6.97 14.37 7.51
C ASN A 33 -7.21 14.79 8.96
N LEU A 34 -7.71 13.89 9.82
CA LEU A 34 -7.81 14.12 11.26
C LEU A 34 -6.43 14.40 11.84
N LEU A 35 -5.42 13.61 11.47
CA LEU A 35 -4.06 13.82 11.96
C LEU A 35 -3.52 15.19 11.55
N LYS A 36 -3.67 15.55 10.27
CA LYS A 36 -3.29 16.86 9.76
C LYS A 36 -4.03 17.98 10.49
N ASN A 37 -5.36 17.93 10.57
CA ASN A 37 -6.15 19.03 11.12
C ASN A 37 -6.02 19.17 12.66
N LYS A 38 -5.82 18.05 13.37
CA LYS A 38 -5.76 18.02 14.83
C LYS A 38 -4.34 18.21 15.36
N PHE A 39 -3.34 17.63 14.71
CA PHE A 39 -1.96 17.58 15.23
C PHE A 39 -0.94 18.35 14.39
N PHE A 40 -1.21 18.67 13.11
CA PHE A 40 -0.36 19.59 12.37
C PHE A 40 -0.65 21.04 12.79
N ARG A 41 -0.22 21.38 14.01
CA ARG A 41 -0.26 22.75 14.53
C ARG A 41 1.16 23.10 14.99
N PRO A 42 1.85 24.03 14.32
CA PRO A 42 3.15 24.47 14.78
C PRO A 42 2.99 25.08 16.17
N HIS A 43 3.64 24.52 17.18
CA HIS A 43 3.63 25.11 18.51
C HIS A 43 4.58 26.32 18.55
N PRO A 44 4.18 27.47 19.13
CA PRO A 44 4.92 28.73 18.97
C PRO A 44 6.38 28.71 19.43
N GLN A 45 6.74 27.81 20.34
CA GLN A 45 8.06 27.77 20.99
C GLN A 45 8.90 26.53 20.64
N SER A 46 8.30 25.52 20.02
CA SER A 46 8.95 24.32 19.48
C SER A 46 8.75 24.22 17.96
N SER A 47 8.24 25.29 17.33
CA SER A 47 7.90 25.31 15.91
C SER A 47 9.14 24.98 15.07
N PRO A 48 9.14 23.86 14.33
CA PRO A 48 10.31 23.37 13.60
C PRO A 48 10.67 24.17 12.34
N PHE A 49 9.85 25.14 11.96
CA PHE A 49 9.90 25.69 10.61
C PHE A 49 10.23 27.18 10.58
N PHE A 50 11.09 27.65 11.48
CA PHE A 50 11.77 28.94 11.33
C PHE A 50 12.66 28.91 10.06
N GLY A 51 12.04 29.05 8.88
CA GLY A 51 12.69 29.15 7.58
C GLY A 51 12.85 27.85 6.78
N ASN A 52 12.55 26.68 7.33
CA ASN A 52 12.76 25.39 6.65
C ASN A 52 11.49 24.81 6.01
N THR A 53 11.66 24.16 4.86
CA THR A 53 10.61 23.38 4.20
C THR A 53 10.48 22.00 4.84
N ALA A 54 9.25 21.49 4.91
CA ALA A 54 8.92 20.22 5.53
C ALA A 54 8.32 19.26 4.50
N HIS A 55 8.53 17.97 4.70
CA HIS A 55 7.77 16.93 4.01
C HIS A 55 6.76 16.30 4.97
N ILE A 56 5.51 16.15 4.51
CA ILE A 56 4.40 15.57 5.29
C ILE A 56 4.29 14.07 4.96
N TYR A 57 4.23 13.22 5.98
CA TYR A 57 4.27 11.75 5.85
C TYR A 57 3.09 11.01 6.49
N SER A 58 2.06 11.72 6.97
CA SER A 58 0.98 11.31 7.90
C SER A 58 0.05 10.16 7.43
N GLU A 59 0.57 9.15 6.76
CA GLU A 59 -0.17 8.14 6.01
C GLU A 59 -0.11 6.76 6.65
N HIS A 60 0.85 6.49 7.54
CA HIS A 60 1.04 5.14 8.07
C HIS A 60 1.79 5.07 9.40
N SER A 61 1.61 3.94 10.09
CA SER A 61 2.46 3.49 11.19
C SER A 61 3.25 2.26 10.77
N THR A 62 4.58 2.33 10.85
CA THR A 62 5.46 1.23 10.40
C THR A 62 5.40 0.05 11.35
N ILE A 63 5.16 -1.13 10.79
CA ILE A 63 5.15 -2.41 11.50
C ILE A 63 6.59 -2.93 11.58
N GLU A 64 7.23 -3.16 10.44
CA GLU A 64 8.62 -3.58 10.33
C GLU A 64 9.23 -2.99 9.06
N PHE A 65 10.49 -2.55 9.15
CA PHE A 65 11.29 -2.10 8.01
C PHE A 65 12.25 -3.20 7.58
N ASN A 66 12.28 -3.50 6.28
CA ASN A 66 13.06 -4.61 5.72
C ASN A 66 12.80 -5.97 6.40
N PRO A 67 11.53 -6.44 6.36
CA PRO A 67 11.09 -7.62 7.09
C PRO A 67 11.80 -8.90 6.67
N LYS A 68 12.09 -9.76 7.65
CA LYS A 68 12.62 -11.11 7.39
C LYS A 68 11.55 -11.99 6.77
N SER A 69 11.95 -12.96 5.93
CA SER A 69 11.02 -13.81 5.17
C SER A 69 9.97 -14.55 6.01
N ASP A 70 10.33 -15.00 7.22
CA ASP A 70 9.39 -15.67 8.12
C ASP A 70 8.37 -14.69 8.73
N PHE A 71 8.78 -13.45 8.98
CA PHE A 71 7.89 -12.40 9.45
C PHE A 71 6.92 -11.95 8.35
N VAL A 72 7.40 -11.87 7.10
CA VAL A 72 6.53 -11.59 5.93
C VAL A 72 5.37 -12.58 5.86
N LYS A 73 5.61 -13.88 6.08
CA LYS A 73 4.54 -14.90 6.07
C LYS A 73 3.49 -14.63 7.15
N GLN A 74 3.92 -14.33 8.37
CA GLN A 74 3.00 -13.99 9.47
C GLN A 74 2.20 -12.73 9.12
N LEU A 75 2.85 -11.67 8.62
CA LEU A 75 2.17 -10.43 8.25
C LEU A 75 1.21 -10.59 7.07
N THR A 76 1.46 -11.52 6.14
CA THR A 76 0.56 -11.76 5.01
C THR A 76 -0.80 -12.32 5.44
N GLU A 77 -0.89 -13.01 6.59
CA GLU A 77 -2.16 -13.48 7.15
C GLU A 77 -3.05 -12.31 7.63
N HIS A 78 -2.43 -11.16 7.89
CA HIS A 78 -3.12 -9.95 8.36
C HIS A 78 -3.35 -8.92 7.25
N TYR A 79 -2.97 -9.23 6.02
CA TYR A 79 -3.05 -8.31 4.90
C TYR A 79 -4.49 -7.88 4.60
N GLY A 80 -4.73 -6.57 4.53
CA GLY A 80 -6.07 -6.02 4.31
C GLY A 80 -6.96 -6.00 5.55
N HIS A 81 -6.48 -6.50 6.70
CA HIS A 81 -7.23 -6.40 7.95
C HIS A 81 -7.25 -4.94 8.44
N ILE A 82 -8.39 -4.55 9.03
CA ILE A 82 -8.48 -3.27 9.73
C ILE A 82 -7.75 -3.40 11.05
N GLN A 83 -6.76 -2.55 11.22
CA GLN A 83 -6.03 -2.39 12.47
C GLN A 83 -6.45 -1.08 13.12
N LYS A 84 -6.95 -1.18 14.36
CA LYS A 84 -7.24 0.01 15.19
C LYS A 84 -5.99 0.43 15.95
N LEU A 85 -5.83 1.73 16.12
CA LEU A 85 -4.75 2.33 16.86
C LEU A 85 -5.30 3.33 17.90
N ALA A 86 -4.80 3.33 19.12
CA ALA A 86 -5.02 4.40 20.10
C ALA A 86 -3.86 5.38 20.03
N VAL A 87 -4.13 6.68 19.97
CA VAL A 87 -3.10 7.71 20.13
C VAL A 87 -2.76 7.84 21.61
N LEU A 88 -1.49 7.63 21.94
CA LEU A 88 -0.95 7.72 23.29
C LEU A 88 -0.37 9.11 23.59
N ALA A 89 0.46 9.65 22.69
CA ALA A 89 1.03 11.00 22.81
C ALA A 89 1.21 11.64 21.44
N TYR A 90 1.36 12.96 21.49
CA TYR A 90 1.96 13.78 20.46
C TYR A 90 3.35 14.24 20.92
N ALA A 91 4.33 14.22 20.03
CA ALA A 91 5.63 14.83 20.27
C ALA A 91 6.07 15.61 19.02
N GLU A 92 6.78 16.70 19.28
CA GLU A 92 7.50 17.43 18.25
C GLU A 92 8.77 18.05 18.79
N ASP A 93 9.69 18.31 17.88
CA ASP A 93 10.85 19.16 18.11
C ASP A 93 11.13 20.01 16.87
N GLU A 94 12.30 20.62 16.81
CA GLU A 94 12.74 21.47 15.70
C GLU A 94 12.90 20.73 14.35
N HIS A 95 12.75 19.41 14.30
CA HIS A 95 13.00 18.63 13.09
C HIS A 95 11.92 17.59 12.75
N ALA A 96 11.06 17.19 13.66
CA ALA A 96 9.97 16.27 13.36
C ALA A 96 8.73 16.47 14.22
N GLN A 97 7.60 16.03 13.67
CA GLN A 97 6.32 15.87 14.39
C GLN A 97 5.88 14.42 14.27
N THR A 98 5.42 13.83 15.36
CA THR A 98 5.01 12.42 15.39
C THR A 98 3.95 12.18 16.47
N VAL A 99 3.12 11.16 16.26
CA VAL A 99 2.20 10.64 17.29
C VAL A 99 2.58 9.22 17.66
N LEU A 100 2.68 8.94 18.97
CA LEU A 100 2.87 7.60 19.50
C LEU A 100 1.52 6.89 19.50
N VAL A 101 1.50 5.65 19.02
CA VAL A 101 0.29 4.85 18.93
C VAL A 101 0.44 3.49 19.56
N ARG A 102 -0.68 2.91 19.96
CA ARG A 102 -0.82 1.54 20.41
C ARG A 102 -1.80 0.81 19.51
N TYR A 103 -1.52 -0.43 19.16
CA TYR A 103 -2.47 -1.30 18.47
C TYR A 103 -3.59 -1.74 19.43
N ILE A 104 -4.85 -1.69 19.00
CA ILE A 104 -6.04 -2.10 19.78
C ILE A 104 -6.82 -3.17 19.01
N GLY A 105 -7.26 -4.25 19.66
CA GLY A 105 -8.11 -5.28 19.05
C GLY A 105 -8.08 -6.61 19.79
N ASN A 106 -9.06 -7.48 19.54
CA ASN A 106 -9.30 -8.72 20.30
C ASN A 106 -8.26 -9.85 20.09
N ASP A 107 -7.38 -9.73 19.10
CA ASP A 107 -6.42 -10.79 18.79
C ASP A 107 -4.98 -10.46 19.22
N ASP A 108 -4.73 -9.36 19.96
CA ASP A 108 -3.41 -8.97 20.49
C ASP A 108 -2.24 -9.22 19.51
N ILE A 109 -2.47 -9.02 18.23
CA ILE A 109 -1.41 -9.15 17.24
C ILE A 109 -0.63 -7.85 17.32
N HIS A 110 0.36 -7.82 18.21
CA HIS A 110 1.38 -6.78 18.26
C HIS A 110 2.26 -6.96 17.03
N LEU A 111 1.75 -6.52 15.88
CA LEU A 111 2.41 -6.72 14.59
C LEU A 111 3.75 -5.99 14.52
N SER A 112 3.91 -4.89 15.25
CA SER A 112 5.06 -4.00 15.05
C SER A 112 6.28 -4.46 15.83
N ASP A 113 7.39 -4.62 15.14
CA ASP A 113 8.71 -4.80 15.76
C ASP A 113 9.26 -3.50 16.33
N ASN A 114 8.66 -2.35 15.98
CA ASN A 114 9.07 -1.07 16.52
C ASN A 114 8.82 -1.00 18.04
N GLU A 115 9.82 -0.58 18.80
CA GLU A 115 9.70 -0.37 20.25
C GLU A 115 8.70 0.75 20.56
N TYR A 116 8.65 1.77 19.71
CA TYR A 116 7.73 2.91 19.83
C TYR A 116 6.89 3.01 18.56
N PRO A 117 5.83 2.20 18.40
CA PRO A 117 4.95 2.32 17.26
C PRO A 117 4.39 3.75 17.16
N HIS A 118 4.60 4.38 16.01
CA HIS A 118 4.29 5.79 15.84
C HIS A 118 3.87 6.08 14.40
N ILE A 119 3.34 7.28 14.18
CA ILE A 119 3.06 7.83 12.86
C ILE A 119 3.83 9.15 12.74
N THR A 120 4.77 9.20 11.81
CA THR A 120 5.46 10.44 11.44
C THR A 120 4.48 11.38 10.73
N ILE A 121 4.29 12.57 11.28
CA ILE A 121 3.44 13.59 10.69
C ILE A 121 4.24 14.41 9.69
N SER A 122 5.37 14.95 10.11
CA SER A 122 6.25 15.80 9.29
C SER A 122 7.70 15.66 9.73
N VAL A 123 8.63 15.94 8.80
CA VAL A 123 10.07 16.02 9.06
C VAL A 123 10.68 17.18 8.28
N SER A 124 11.67 17.84 8.86
CA SER A 124 12.51 18.85 8.22
C SER A 124 13.28 18.27 7.03
N ASN A 125 13.45 19.05 5.98
CA ASN A 125 14.30 18.68 4.83
C ASN A 125 15.82 18.81 5.11
N MET A 126 16.21 19.22 6.32
CA MET A 126 17.61 19.28 6.73
C MET A 126 18.18 17.89 7.00
N LYS A 127 19.40 17.63 6.54
CA LYS A 127 20.15 16.45 6.97
C LYS A 127 20.63 16.64 8.42
N PRO A 128 20.68 15.58 9.24
CA PRO A 128 20.45 14.17 8.91
C PRO A 128 19.01 13.67 9.13
N TYR A 129 18.03 14.57 9.25
CA TYR A 129 16.66 14.24 9.62
C TYR A 129 15.91 13.57 8.46
N THR A 130 15.26 12.46 8.77
CA THR A 130 14.44 11.64 7.86
C THR A 130 13.26 11.08 8.65
N PRO A 131 12.23 10.46 8.04
CA PRO A 131 11.13 9.83 8.79
C PRO A 131 11.59 8.83 9.87
N VAL A 132 12.75 8.21 9.70
CA VAL A 132 13.35 7.32 10.70
C VAL A 132 13.64 8.04 12.02
N TYR A 133 13.91 9.34 11.98
CA TYR A 133 14.19 10.16 13.16
C TYR A 133 13.04 10.17 14.19
N SER A 134 11.79 9.95 13.76
CA SER A 134 10.68 9.84 14.71
C SER A 134 10.88 8.71 15.73
N ASN A 135 11.62 7.64 15.39
CA ASN A 135 12.04 6.62 16.37
C ASN A 135 12.98 7.21 17.43
N ASP A 136 13.99 7.94 16.99
CA ASP A 136 15.01 8.55 17.85
C ASP A 136 14.40 9.62 18.75
N LEU A 137 13.41 10.38 18.26
CA LEU A 137 12.68 11.38 19.07
C LEU A 137 11.96 10.73 20.25
N TRP A 138 11.19 9.66 20.02
CA TRP A 138 10.54 8.92 21.12
C TRP A 138 11.55 8.31 22.07
N LYS A 139 12.63 7.72 21.54
CA LYS A 139 13.69 7.15 22.36
C LYS A 139 14.35 8.20 23.26
N ARG A 140 14.70 9.38 22.74
CA ARG A 140 15.29 10.49 23.52
C ARG A 140 14.36 10.93 24.65
N LEU A 141 13.06 11.04 24.39
CA LEU A 141 12.07 11.39 25.41
C LEU A 141 12.01 10.37 26.56
N VAL A 142 12.16 9.08 26.27
CA VAL A 142 12.24 8.02 27.28
C VAL A 142 13.59 8.07 28.01
N ASP A 143 14.70 8.12 27.27
CA ASP A 143 16.05 8.05 27.80
C ASP A 143 16.38 9.26 28.70
N ASP A 144 15.90 10.46 28.35
CA ASP A 144 16.00 11.68 29.17
C ASP A 144 15.05 11.65 30.39
N GLY A 145 14.21 10.62 30.53
CA GLY A 145 13.28 10.44 31.63
C GLY A 145 12.10 11.40 31.62
N ILE A 146 11.77 12.00 30.48
CA ILE A 146 10.65 12.93 30.31
C ILE A 146 9.33 12.16 30.31
N ILE A 147 9.28 11.06 29.55
CA ILE A 147 8.13 10.15 29.52
C ILE A 147 8.45 8.83 30.21
N LYS A 148 7.47 8.31 30.94
CA LYS A 148 7.43 6.93 31.45
C LYS A 148 6.49 6.13 30.55
N VAL A 149 6.95 4.99 30.07
CA VAL A 149 6.18 4.07 29.24
C VAL A 149 5.80 2.85 30.06
N GLN A 150 4.50 2.63 30.25
CA GLN A 150 3.99 1.36 30.75
C GLN A 150 3.85 0.41 29.56
N LYS A 151 4.61 -0.68 29.58
CA LYS A 151 4.60 -1.67 28.52
C LYS A 151 3.63 -2.82 28.83
N ASP A 152 3.10 -3.45 27.80
CA ASP A 152 2.31 -4.68 27.89
C ASP A 152 3.21 -5.93 27.96
N ASN A 153 2.59 -7.13 27.92
CA ASN A 153 3.30 -8.41 27.97
C ASN A 153 4.23 -8.67 26.77
N ASN A 154 4.12 -7.88 25.70
CA ASN A 154 4.92 -7.97 24.48
C ASN A 154 5.94 -6.82 24.37
N ASP A 155 6.23 -6.14 25.48
CA ASP A 155 7.16 -5.01 25.56
C ASP A 155 6.73 -3.81 24.69
N LYS A 156 5.42 -3.66 24.40
CA LYS A 156 4.90 -2.54 23.61
C LYS A 156 4.20 -1.49 24.47
N PRO A 157 4.19 -0.21 24.05
CA PRO A 157 3.54 0.85 24.82
C PRO A 157 2.04 0.58 25.02
N GLN A 158 1.62 0.40 26.27
CA GLN A 158 0.21 0.27 26.65
C GLN A 158 -0.37 1.59 27.14
N ALA A 159 0.41 2.31 27.94
CA ALA A 159 0.11 3.63 28.46
C ALA A 159 1.41 4.42 28.64
N ILE A 160 1.29 5.74 28.71
CA ILE A 160 2.42 6.64 28.93
C ILE A 160 2.01 7.75 29.89
N ALA A 161 2.98 8.31 30.61
CA ALA A 161 2.79 9.46 31.49
C ALA A 161 4.04 10.34 31.48
N LEU A 162 3.88 11.63 31.74
CA LEU A 162 5.02 12.51 32.04
C LEU A 162 5.52 12.24 33.45
N LYS A 163 6.83 12.37 33.66
CA LYS A 163 7.44 12.05 34.96
C LYS A 163 6.97 12.99 36.09
N ASP A 164 6.85 14.28 35.79
CA ASP A 164 6.68 15.35 36.80
C ASP A 164 5.54 16.35 36.46
N GLN A 165 4.71 16.06 35.45
CA GLN A 165 3.67 16.98 34.93
C GLN A 165 2.39 16.24 34.57
N THR A 166 1.27 16.97 34.45
CA THR A 166 -0.04 16.36 34.27
C THR A 166 -0.28 15.85 32.86
N ASP A 167 -0.06 16.66 31.81
CA ASP A 167 -0.39 16.25 30.43
C ASP A 167 0.51 16.83 29.33
N GLU A 168 1.29 17.88 29.61
CA GLU A 168 2.13 18.55 28.60
C GLU A 168 3.49 18.85 29.19
N TRP A 169 4.54 18.71 28.38
CA TRP A 169 5.92 19.03 28.71
C TRP A 169 6.56 19.81 27.58
N GLN A 170 7.43 20.74 27.96
CA GLN A 170 8.25 21.50 27.04
C GLN A 170 9.64 21.72 27.64
N GLY A 171 10.68 21.49 26.85
CA GLY A 171 12.06 21.64 27.29
C GLY A 171 13.05 21.26 26.21
N ARG A 172 14.31 21.06 26.60
CA ARG A 172 15.37 20.66 25.69
C ARG A 172 15.61 19.15 25.79
N LEU A 173 15.78 18.51 24.64
CA LEU A 173 16.18 17.13 24.51
C LEU A 173 17.70 17.04 24.34
N SER A 174 18.34 16.16 25.11
CA SER A 174 19.78 15.94 25.03
C SER A 174 20.21 15.45 23.64
N SER A 175 21.43 15.78 23.20
CA SER A 175 21.97 15.29 21.92
C SER A 175 22.13 13.77 21.95
N ALA A 176 21.79 13.08 20.86
CA ALA A 176 21.90 11.62 20.76
C ALA A 176 22.46 11.20 19.40
N GLY A 177 23.63 10.53 19.41
CA GLY A 177 24.29 10.06 18.20
C GLY A 177 24.62 11.19 17.23
N LYS A 178 23.90 11.25 16.10
CA LYS A 178 24.07 12.26 15.05
C LYS A 178 23.10 13.44 15.15
N TYR A 179 22.23 13.46 16.15
CA TYR A 179 21.20 14.49 16.34
C TYR A 179 21.62 15.43 17.46
N GLU A 180 21.47 16.73 17.19
CA GLU A 180 21.84 17.79 18.13
C GLU A 180 20.77 17.96 19.23
N GLU A 181 21.10 18.78 20.22
CA GLU A 181 20.15 19.22 21.23
C GLU A 181 19.02 20.02 20.57
N THR A 182 17.77 19.68 20.86
CA THR A 182 16.61 20.33 20.24
C THR A 182 15.61 20.82 21.28
N GLN A 183 14.91 21.91 20.95
CA GLN A 183 13.74 22.32 21.71
C GLN A 183 12.55 21.43 21.33
N ALA A 184 11.93 20.79 22.33
CA ALA A 184 10.88 19.80 22.14
C ALA A 184 9.63 20.11 22.97
N TYR A 185 8.52 19.55 22.52
CA TYR A 185 7.22 19.58 23.16
C TYR A 185 6.58 18.20 23.10
N VAL A 186 5.96 17.78 24.20
CA VAL A 186 5.22 16.52 24.31
C VAL A 186 3.88 16.77 24.96
N ARG A 187 2.86 16.08 24.45
CA ARG A 187 1.52 16.07 25.02
C ARG A 187 1.01 14.64 25.14
N ILE A 188 0.62 14.25 26.35
CA ILE A 188 -0.07 13.00 26.61
C ILE A 188 -1.51 13.11 26.11
N MET A 189 -1.94 12.09 25.38
CA MET A 189 -3.29 11.97 24.85
C MET A 189 -3.98 10.89 25.67
N ASN A 190 -5.12 11.22 26.29
CA ASN A 190 -5.88 10.32 27.19
C ASN A 190 -6.51 9.09 26.49
N GLN A 191 -5.87 8.54 25.45
CA GLN A 191 -6.25 7.33 24.70
C GLN A 191 -7.65 7.39 24.05
N THR A 192 -8.30 8.55 24.04
CA THR A 192 -9.66 8.72 23.48
C THR A 192 -9.69 8.83 21.96
N THR A 193 -8.53 9.04 21.32
CA THR A 193 -8.45 9.15 19.86
C THR A 193 -8.09 7.79 19.29
N GLU A 194 -9.09 7.12 18.70
CA GLU A 194 -8.90 5.92 17.90
C GLU A 194 -8.68 6.29 16.43
N LEU A 195 -7.70 5.64 15.81
CA LEU A 195 -7.39 5.71 14.39
C LEU A 195 -7.66 4.34 13.76
N ASN A 196 -8.08 4.32 12.50
CA ASN A 196 -8.24 3.10 11.74
C ASN A 196 -7.28 3.11 10.56
N GLY A 197 -6.59 1.99 10.36
CA GLY A 197 -5.80 1.77 9.16
C GLY A 197 -5.90 0.34 8.67
N ILE A 198 -5.27 0.07 7.54
CA ILE A 198 -5.25 -1.21 6.86
C ILE A 198 -3.80 -1.72 6.85
N VAL A 199 -3.60 -2.95 7.31
CA VAL A 199 -2.29 -3.61 7.23
C VAL A 199 -1.95 -3.89 5.77
N TYR A 200 -0.84 -3.36 5.29
CA TYR A 200 -0.39 -3.50 3.91
C TYR A 200 1.14 -3.45 3.81
N ALA A 201 1.71 -4.07 2.78
CA ALA A 201 3.14 -3.98 2.49
C ALA A 201 3.37 -2.94 1.40
N LYS A 202 4.24 -1.95 1.64
CA LYS A 202 4.61 -1.05 0.56
C LYS A 202 5.52 -1.82 -0.40
N TYR A 203 5.19 -1.77 -1.70
CA TYR A 203 5.96 -2.29 -2.86
C TYR A 203 5.71 -3.72 -3.36
N LEU A 204 4.76 -4.50 -2.84
CA LEU A 204 4.51 -5.86 -3.37
C LEU A 204 4.11 -5.86 -4.87
N LEU A 205 3.16 -5.01 -5.29
CA LEU A 205 2.70 -5.00 -6.69
C LEU A 205 3.71 -4.38 -7.67
N LYS A 206 4.43 -3.33 -7.25
CA LYS A 206 5.37 -2.62 -8.12
C LYS A 206 6.55 -3.53 -8.50
N ASN A 207 7.16 -4.21 -7.55
CA ASN A 207 8.36 -5.02 -7.86
C ASN A 207 8.02 -6.36 -8.53
N MET A 208 6.80 -6.89 -8.35
CA MET A 208 6.38 -8.14 -8.98
C MET A 208 6.12 -7.99 -10.49
N PHE A 209 5.55 -6.85 -10.92
CA PHE A 209 5.09 -6.68 -12.32
C PHE A 209 5.73 -5.50 -13.06
N PHE A 210 6.37 -4.55 -12.37
CA PHE A 210 7.05 -3.44 -13.03
C PHE A 210 8.44 -3.88 -13.48
N ARG A 211 8.50 -4.51 -14.66
CA ARG A 211 9.75 -4.68 -15.41
C ARG A 211 9.83 -3.55 -16.44
N PRO A 212 10.76 -2.58 -16.33
CA PRO A 212 10.98 -1.66 -17.43
C PRO A 212 11.47 -2.47 -18.64
N HIS A 213 10.64 -2.58 -19.68
CA HIS A 213 11.04 -3.22 -20.93
C HIS A 213 12.09 -2.32 -21.61
N PRO A 214 13.19 -2.85 -22.17
CA PRO A 214 14.25 -2.03 -22.76
C PRO A 214 13.79 -1.12 -23.92
N GLN A 215 12.67 -1.45 -24.57
CA GLN A 215 12.02 -0.56 -25.55
C GLN A 215 10.96 0.37 -24.95
N SER A 216 10.37 0.04 -23.80
CA SER A 216 9.44 0.94 -23.09
C SER A 216 10.18 1.93 -22.18
N SER A 217 11.38 1.59 -21.72
CA SER A 217 12.30 2.48 -21.00
C SER A 217 12.81 3.64 -21.86
N ALA A 218 12.75 3.52 -23.19
CA ALA A 218 13.04 4.61 -24.10
C ALA A 218 11.94 5.70 -24.11
N PHE A 219 10.72 5.38 -23.64
CA PHE A 219 9.57 6.30 -23.61
C PHE A 219 9.04 6.61 -22.21
N PHE A 220 9.25 5.75 -21.21
CA PHE A 220 8.91 6.02 -19.81
C PHE A 220 9.88 7.01 -19.14
N GLY A 221 10.16 8.13 -19.79
CA GLY A 221 10.76 9.28 -19.11
C GLY A 221 9.71 9.92 -18.19
N ASN A 222 9.83 9.77 -16.88
CA ASN A 222 9.16 10.53 -15.80
C ASN A 222 7.63 10.81 -15.91
N THR A 223 6.89 10.23 -16.85
CA THR A 223 5.53 10.66 -17.23
C THR A 223 4.49 9.55 -17.23
N ALA A 224 4.82 8.32 -16.82
CA ALA A 224 3.80 7.30 -16.56
C ALA A 224 3.19 7.50 -15.17
N HIS A 225 1.86 7.61 -15.12
CA HIS A 225 1.13 7.51 -13.86
C HIS A 225 0.95 6.03 -13.52
N ILE A 226 1.43 5.67 -12.32
CA ILE A 226 1.23 4.34 -11.73
C ILE A 226 -0.15 4.34 -11.08
N TYR A 227 -1.00 3.44 -11.55
CA TYR A 227 -2.30 3.15 -10.95
C TYR A 227 -2.17 1.71 -10.45
N CYS A 228 -2.05 1.44 -9.15
CA CYS A 228 -1.88 0.06 -8.66
C CYS A 228 -2.82 -0.22 -7.48
N GLU A 229 -4.04 0.32 -7.54
CA GLU A 229 -4.86 0.49 -6.34
C GLU A 229 -6.13 -0.37 -6.34
N HIS A 230 -6.69 -0.71 -7.51
CA HIS A 230 -8.00 -1.38 -7.55
C HIS A 230 -8.25 -2.21 -8.82
N SER A 231 -9.14 -3.19 -8.68
CA SER A 231 -9.85 -3.83 -9.79
C SER A 231 -11.28 -3.30 -9.82
N THR A 232 -11.71 -2.69 -10.92
CA THR A 232 -13.08 -2.16 -11.04
C THR A 232 -14.10 -3.31 -11.13
N ILE A 233 -15.09 -3.31 -10.23
CA ILE A 233 -16.23 -4.26 -10.30
C ILE A 233 -17.25 -3.78 -11.32
N GLU A 234 -17.63 -2.51 -11.28
CA GLU A 234 -18.49 -1.87 -12.27
C GLU A 234 -18.22 -0.36 -12.28
N PHE A 235 -18.20 0.23 -13.47
CA PHE A 235 -18.05 1.66 -13.64
C PHE A 235 -19.42 2.28 -13.89
N ASN A 236 -19.77 3.32 -13.12
CA ASN A 236 -21.10 3.96 -13.16
C ASN A 236 -22.26 2.94 -13.13
N PRO A 237 -22.31 2.08 -12.09
CA PRO A 237 -23.31 1.02 -11.99
C PRO A 237 -24.73 1.59 -11.99
N LYS A 238 -25.66 0.90 -12.67
CA LYS A 238 -27.10 1.23 -12.57
C LYS A 238 -27.63 0.84 -11.19
N ARG A 239 -28.81 1.36 -10.79
CA ARG A 239 -29.40 1.10 -9.46
C ARG A 239 -29.49 -0.39 -9.08
N GLY A 240 -29.84 -1.28 -10.02
CA GLY A 240 -29.94 -2.72 -9.76
C GLY A 240 -28.60 -3.36 -9.34
N PRO A 241 -27.56 -3.29 -10.19
CA PRO A 241 -26.23 -3.78 -9.84
C PRO A 241 -25.64 -3.20 -8.55
N ILE A 242 -25.90 -1.92 -8.23
CA ILE A 242 -25.48 -1.32 -6.95
C ILE A 242 -26.06 -2.08 -5.75
N GLU A 243 -27.37 -2.37 -5.76
CA GLU A 243 -28.04 -3.08 -4.66
C GLU A 243 -27.43 -4.49 -4.46
N GLU A 244 -27.10 -5.16 -5.55
CA GLU A 244 -26.46 -6.48 -5.51
C GLU A 244 -25.01 -6.44 -4.99
N ILE A 245 -24.24 -5.40 -5.35
CA ILE A 245 -22.87 -5.24 -4.85
C ILE A 245 -22.86 -4.74 -3.40
N ARG A 246 -23.87 -3.94 -2.99
CA ARG A 246 -23.91 -3.26 -1.69
C ARG A 246 -23.84 -4.21 -0.50
N LYS A 247 -24.46 -5.39 -0.57
CA LYS A 247 -24.37 -6.43 0.47
C LYS A 247 -22.95 -6.91 0.73
N TYR A 248 -22.02 -6.57 -0.16
CA TYR A 248 -20.63 -6.97 -0.11
C TYR A 248 -19.66 -5.82 0.20
N TYR A 249 -20.15 -4.60 0.39
CA TYR A 249 -19.27 -3.50 0.81
C TYR A 249 -18.57 -3.83 2.12
N GLY A 250 -17.26 -3.62 2.15
CA GLY A 250 -16.42 -3.97 3.28
C GLY A 250 -15.97 -5.44 3.34
N TYR A 251 -16.50 -6.33 2.50
CA TYR A 251 -15.98 -7.69 2.49
C TYR A 251 -14.62 -7.75 1.80
N THR A 252 -13.73 -8.57 2.37
CA THR A 252 -12.46 -8.90 1.74
C THR A 252 -12.71 -9.77 0.51
N GLN A 253 -12.16 -9.36 -0.63
CA GLN A 253 -12.16 -10.10 -1.87
C GLN A 253 -10.75 -10.55 -2.21
N LYS A 254 -10.59 -11.86 -2.42
CA LYS A 254 -9.37 -12.44 -2.96
C LYS A 254 -9.40 -12.45 -4.48
N LEU A 255 -8.31 -12.14 -5.15
CA LEU A 255 -8.19 -12.13 -6.60
C LEU A 255 -7.00 -13.00 -7.02
N ALA A 256 -7.22 -14.01 -7.85
CA ALA A 256 -6.13 -14.72 -8.52
C ALA A 256 -5.69 -13.93 -9.76
N VAL A 257 -4.39 -13.71 -9.91
CA VAL A 257 -3.81 -13.17 -11.15
C VAL A 257 -3.74 -14.30 -12.18
N LEU A 258 -4.17 -14.02 -13.42
CA LEU A 258 -4.21 -15.00 -14.50
C LEU A 258 -3.18 -14.73 -15.60
N ALA A 259 -2.96 -13.46 -15.91
CA ALA A 259 -2.07 -13.04 -16.98
C ALA A 259 -1.63 -11.59 -16.76
N TYR A 260 -0.49 -11.25 -17.34
CA TYR A 260 0.03 -9.89 -17.46
C TYR A 260 0.01 -9.48 -18.93
N ALA A 261 -0.36 -8.23 -19.21
CA ALA A 261 -0.27 -7.64 -20.53
C ALA A 261 0.33 -6.24 -20.46
N GLU A 262 1.14 -5.91 -21.45
CA GLU A 262 1.70 -4.57 -21.64
C GLU A 262 1.76 -4.19 -23.11
N ASP A 263 1.72 -2.89 -23.38
CA ASP A 263 2.10 -2.27 -24.63
C ASP A 263 2.83 -0.95 -24.36
N GLU A 264 3.04 -0.14 -25.40
CA GLU A 264 3.69 1.17 -25.28
C GLU A 264 2.95 2.16 -24.36
N HIS A 265 1.66 1.91 -24.08
CA HIS A 265 0.78 2.87 -23.41
C HIS A 265 0.20 2.38 -22.08
N ALA A 266 0.18 1.08 -21.80
CA ALA A 266 -0.39 0.52 -20.58
C ALA A 266 0.34 -0.74 -20.10
N GLN A 267 0.24 -0.96 -18.79
CA GLN A 267 0.51 -2.25 -18.17
C GLN A 267 -0.71 -2.66 -17.35
N THR A 268 -1.12 -3.91 -17.43
CA THR A 268 -2.29 -4.42 -16.73
C THR A 268 -2.19 -5.91 -16.44
N ILE A 269 -2.81 -6.35 -15.34
CA ILE A 269 -2.97 -7.77 -15.02
C ILE A 269 -4.43 -8.17 -15.10
N LEU A 270 -4.69 -9.32 -15.72
CA LEU A 270 -5.99 -9.96 -15.71
C LEU A 270 -6.17 -10.71 -14.40
N VAL A 271 -7.29 -10.50 -13.74
CA VAL A 271 -7.58 -11.09 -12.43
C VAL A 271 -8.92 -11.82 -12.40
N ARG A 272 -9.07 -12.70 -11.42
CA ARG A 272 -10.30 -13.44 -11.15
C ARG A 272 -10.59 -13.47 -9.67
N GLY A 273 -11.80 -13.08 -9.28
CA GLY A 273 -12.28 -13.28 -7.91
C GLY A 273 -12.27 -14.75 -7.49
N ILE A 274 -11.61 -15.05 -6.37
CA ILE A 274 -11.59 -16.35 -5.71
C ILE A 274 -12.21 -16.20 -4.29
N GLY A 275 -12.89 -17.23 -3.78
CA GLY A 275 -13.47 -17.23 -2.43
C GLY A 275 -15.00 -17.30 -2.33
N HIS A 276 -15.48 -17.38 -1.08
CA HIS A 276 -16.85 -17.74 -0.67
C HIS A 276 -17.84 -16.57 -0.57
N SER A 277 -17.40 -15.33 -0.73
CA SER A 277 -18.21 -14.14 -0.44
C SER A 277 -19.39 -13.93 -1.40
N GLY A 278 -19.61 -14.77 -2.43
CA GLY A 278 -20.67 -14.54 -3.42
C GLY A 278 -20.45 -13.27 -4.26
N ILE A 279 -19.36 -12.53 -4.02
CA ILE A 279 -18.86 -11.42 -4.83
C ILE A 279 -18.25 -12.03 -6.07
N HIS A 280 -19.15 -12.32 -6.97
CA HIS A 280 -18.90 -13.24 -8.04
C HIS A 280 -18.57 -12.43 -9.28
N ALA A 281 -17.36 -11.87 -9.25
CA ALA A 281 -16.66 -11.20 -10.34
C ALA A 281 -17.28 -9.89 -10.82
N SER A 282 -16.38 -8.96 -11.10
CA SER A 282 -16.64 -7.74 -11.85
C SER A 282 -17.60 -7.95 -13.03
N TYR A 283 -18.49 -6.99 -13.27
CA TYR A 283 -19.32 -6.90 -14.47
C TYR A 283 -18.47 -6.64 -15.73
N ASN A 284 -17.21 -6.29 -15.54
CA ASN A 284 -16.25 -6.20 -16.62
C ASN A 284 -15.98 -7.59 -17.24
N LYS A 285 -16.04 -7.66 -18.57
CA LYS A 285 -15.74 -8.89 -19.34
C LYS A 285 -14.32 -9.40 -19.07
N TYR A 286 -13.39 -8.48 -18.82
CA TYR A 286 -11.99 -8.76 -18.49
C TYR A 286 -11.65 -8.03 -17.18
N PRO A 287 -11.98 -8.60 -16.01
CA PRO A 287 -11.61 -8.03 -14.73
C PRO A 287 -10.08 -7.90 -14.68
N HIS A 288 -9.59 -6.70 -14.41
CA HIS A 288 -8.18 -6.40 -14.48
C HIS A 288 -7.81 -5.34 -13.45
N ILE A 289 -6.52 -5.24 -13.18
CA ILE A 289 -5.91 -4.13 -12.46
C ILE A 289 -5.02 -3.43 -13.48
N THR A 290 -5.30 -2.16 -13.76
CA THR A 290 -4.32 -1.29 -14.43
C THR A 290 -3.13 -1.16 -13.48
N ILE A 291 -1.90 -1.18 -14.00
CA ILE A 291 -0.64 -1.00 -13.26
C ILE A 291 -0.04 0.36 -13.59
N SER A 292 -0.02 0.70 -14.87
CA SER A 292 0.48 1.98 -15.37
C SER A 292 -0.24 2.37 -16.66
N ILE A 293 -0.27 3.68 -16.92
CA ILE A 293 -0.75 4.25 -18.18
C ILE A 293 0.21 5.36 -18.62
N SER A 294 0.39 5.51 -19.93
CA SER A 294 1.04 6.68 -20.51
C SER A 294 0.14 7.92 -20.36
N ASN A 295 0.75 9.09 -20.19
CA ASN A 295 0.03 10.36 -20.10
C ASN A 295 -0.35 10.96 -21.47
N VAL A 296 -0.38 10.11 -22.50
CA VAL A 296 -0.67 10.51 -23.88
C VAL A 296 -2.14 10.23 -24.17
N LYS A 297 -2.88 11.22 -24.68
CA LYS A 297 -4.26 10.97 -25.16
C LYS A 297 -4.21 10.12 -26.44
N PRO A 298 -5.15 9.19 -26.66
CA PRO A 298 -6.38 8.95 -25.90
C PRO A 298 -6.24 7.92 -24.75
N TYR A 299 -5.02 7.56 -24.36
CA TYR A 299 -4.76 6.53 -23.36
C TYR A 299 -5.09 7.04 -21.95
N THR A 300 -6.00 6.34 -21.29
CA THR A 300 -6.46 6.60 -19.91
C THR A 300 -6.54 5.26 -19.18
N PRO A 301 -6.73 5.19 -17.85
CA PRO A 301 -6.85 3.90 -17.16
C PRO A 301 -7.95 2.99 -17.71
N VAL A 302 -8.95 3.54 -18.42
CA VAL A 302 -9.98 2.79 -19.14
C VAL A 302 -9.38 1.92 -20.25
N TYR A 303 -8.27 2.34 -20.86
CA TYR A 303 -7.61 1.67 -21.98
C TYR A 303 -7.17 0.24 -21.66
N SER A 304 -6.86 -0.08 -20.40
CA SER A 304 -6.57 -1.47 -19.99
C SER A 304 -7.71 -2.45 -20.36
N ASN A 305 -8.97 -1.98 -20.38
CA ASN A 305 -10.08 -2.77 -20.91
C ASN A 305 -9.91 -3.10 -22.39
N ASP A 306 -9.51 -2.11 -23.16
CA ASP A 306 -9.38 -2.20 -24.62
C ASP A 306 -8.12 -2.98 -25.00
N LEU A 307 -7.02 -2.88 -24.23
CA LEU A 307 -5.86 -3.76 -24.39
C LEU A 307 -6.24 -5.25 -24.30
N TRP A 308 -6.99 -5.65 -23.26
CA TRP A 308 -7.49 -7.03 -23.17
C TRP A 308 -8.49 -7.39 -24.28
N LYS A 309 -9.35 -6.45 -24.72
CA LYS A 309 -10.24 -6.69 -25.87
C LYS A 309 -9.46 -6.93 -27.16
N ARG A 310 -8.40 -6.15 -27.40
CA ARG A 310 -7.51 -6.25 -28.58
C ARG A 310 -6.81 -7.59 -28.63
N LEU A 311 -6.17 -7.98 -27.52
CA LEU A 311 -5.51 -9.28 -27.41
C LEU A 311 -6.45 -10.45 -27.71
N VAL A 312 -7.72 -10.37 -27.28
CA VAL A 312 -8.73 -11.39 -27.58
C VAL A 312 -9.25 -11.29 -29.01
N HIS A 313 -9.48 -10.08 -29.52
CA HIS A 313 -9.96 -9.82 -30.87
C HIS A 313 -8.99 -10.36 -31.93
N ASP A 314 -7.69 -10.12 -31.74
CA ASP A 314 -6.63 -10.56 -32.64
C ASP A 314 -6.33 -12.06 -32.50
N GLY A 315 -7.06 -12.72 -31.61
CA GLY A 315 -6.95 -14.15 -31.34
C GLY A 315 -5.65 -14.53 -30.62
N ILE A 316 -4.89 -13.57 -30.11
CA ILE A 316 -3.63 -13.78 -29.37
C ILE A 316 -3.94 -14.42 -28.02
N VAL A 317 -5.02 -13.97 -27.36
CA VAL A 317 -5.43 -14.46 -26.05
C VAL A 317 -6.79 -15.13 -26.14
N LYS A 318 -6.92 -16.32 -25.56
CA LYS A 318 -8.20 -16.99 -25.32
C LYS A 318 -8.46 -17.07 -23.82
N VAL A 319 -9.47 -16.34 -23.36
CA VAL A 319 -9.93 -16.39 -21.97
C VAL A 319 -10.94 -17.52 -21.81
N HIS A 320 -10.56 -18.58 -21.10
CA HIS A 320 -11.44 -19.69 -20.80
C HIS A 320 -12.39 -19.31 -19.68
N LYS A 321 -13.68 -19.47 -19.94
CA LYS A 321 -14.73 -19.12 -18.98
C LYS A 321 -15.19 -20.35 -18.20
N SER A 322 -15.50 -20.17 -16.93
CA SER A 322 -16.23 -21.16 -16.14
C SER A 322 -17.71 -21.18 -16.50
N LYS A 323 -18.49 -22.12 -15.95
CA LYS A 323 -19.92 -22.32 -16.28
C LYS A 323 -20.79 -21.07 -16.07
N ASN A 324 -20.37 -20.14 -15.22
CA ASN A 324 -21.05 -18.86 -14.96
C ASN A 324 -20.50 -17.69 -15.81
N GLY A 325 -19.76 -17.97 -16.89
CA GLY A 325 -19.27 -16.96 -17.84
C GLY A 325 -18.00 -16.20 -17.43
N LYS A 326 -17.36 -16.57 -16.30
CA LYS A 326 -16.22 -15.83 -15.73
C LYS A 326 -14.87 -16.35 -16.16
N PRO A 327 -13.83 -15.50 -16.33
CA PRO A 327 -12.47 -15.94 -16.59
C PRO A 327 -12.02 -16.98 -15.55
N ARG A 328 -11.51 -18.11 -16.02
CA ARG A 328 -10.97 -19.20 -15.21
C ARG A 328 -9.48 -19.36 -15.47
N SER A 329 -9.08 -19.33 -16.73
CA SER A 329 -7.70 -19.43 -17.17
C SER A 329 -7.55 -18.67 -18.48
N VAL A 330 -6.30 -18.43 -18.86
CA VAL A 330 -5.92 -17.77 -20.10
C VAL A 330 -5.03 -18.73 -20.88
N THR A 331 -5.18 -18.78 -22.19
CA THR A 331 -4.21 -19.40 -23.09
C THR A 331 -3.76 -18.40 -24.15
N ILE A 332 -2.50 -18.51 -24.55
CA ILE A 332 -1.90 -17.67 -25.59
C ILE A 332 -1.82 -18.47 -26.89
N LYS A 333 -2.10 -17.82 -28.02
CA LYS A 333 -2.11 -18.47 -29.33
C LYS A 333 -0.74 -19.03 -29.66
N ASN A 334 -0.71 -20.32 -30.04
CA ASN A 334 0.47 -21.02 -30.53
C ASN A 334 1.66 -21.04 -29.55
N ARG A 335 1.46 -20.73 -28.26
CA ARG A 335 2.50 -20.70 -27.22
C ARG A 335 1.90 -21.08 -25.87
N THR A 336 2.73 -21.61 -24.98
CA THR A 336 2.28 -21.99 -23.63
C THR A 336 2.17 -20.78 -22.73
N ASP A 337 3.18 -19.90 -22.71
CA ASP A 337 3.34 -18.99 -21.57
C ASP A 337 3.46 -17.49 -21.92
N GLU A 338 3.85 -17.14 -23.16
CA GLU A 338 4.15 -15.74 -23.51
C GLU A 338 3.98 -15.45 -25.01
N TRP A 339 3.51 -14.26 -25.36
CA TRP A 339 3.52 -13.71 -26.72
C TRP A 339 4.03 -12.27 -26.72
N GLN A 340 4.75 -11.92 -27.79
CA GLN A 340 5.20 -10.56 -28.06
C GLN A 340 5.05 -10.29 -29.56
N GLY A 341 4.55 -9.10 -29.91
CA GLY A 341 4.43 -8.63 -31.28
C GLY A 341 3.44 -7.48 -31.40
N LYS A 342 2.99 -7.22 -32.62
CA LYS A 342 2.09 -6.11 -32.92
C LYS A 342 0.63 -6.43 -32.65
N LEU A 343 -0.05 -5.51 -31.95
CA LEU A 343 -1.51 -5.47 -31.83
C LEU A 343 -2.11 -4.59 -32.91
N SER A 344 -3.13 -5.10 -33.62
CA SER A 344 -3.84 -4.33 -34.63
C SER A 344 -4.61 -3.14 -34.03
N SER A 345 -4.92 -2.13 -34.84
CA SER A 345 -5.70 -0.97 -34.41
C SER A 345 -7.11 -1.37 -33.98
N TYR A 346 -7.65 -0.68 -32.96
CA TYR A 346 -8.96 -1.01 -32.40
C TYR A 346 -9.66 0.23 -31.85
N GLY A 347 -10.81 0.56 -32.45
CA GLY A 347 -11.54 1.78 -32.09
C GLY A 347 -10.70 3.03 -32.37
N GLN A 348 -10.35 3.76 -31.31
CA GLN A 348 -9.54 4.98 -31.36
C GLN A 348 -8.04 4.74 -31.13
N TYR A 349 -7.62 3.49 -30.91
CA TYR A 349 -6.26 3.14 -30.52
C TYR A 349 -5.48 2.61 -31.74
N GLU A 350 -4.26 3.12 -31.91
CA GLU A 350 -3.40 2.78 -33.04
C GLU A 350 -2.68 1.43 -32.84
N GLU A 351 -2.05 0.94 -33.91
CA GLU A 351 -1.20 -0.25 -33.86
C GLU A 351 -0.02 -0.01 -32.90
N THR A 352 0.30 -0.99 -32.06
CA THR A 352 1.37 -0.87 -31.05
C THR A 352 2.07 -2.21 -30.84
N GLU A 353 3.33 -2.18 -30.42
CA GLU A 353 4.03 -3.37 -29.93
C GLU A 353 3.51 -3.73 -28.54
N ALA A 354 3.20 -5.00 -28.33
CA ALA A 354 2.61 -5.49 -27.11
C ALA A 354 3.18 -6.85 -26.72
N ARG A 355 2.96 -7.18 -25.45
CA ARG A 355 3.39 -8.42 -24.83
C ARG A 355 2.31 -8.92 -23.89
N VAL A 356 2.12 -10.23 -23.85
CA VAL A 356 1.24 -10.90 -22.90
C VAL A 356 1.92 -12.16 -22.37
N GLU A 357 1.77 -12.40 -21.07
CA GLU A 357 2.35 -13.54 -20.36
C GLU A 357 1.28 -14.15 -19.46
N THR A 358 1.12 -15.47 -19.48
CA THR A 358 0.26 -16.16 -18.51
C THR A 358 1.00 -16.34 -17.20
N ILE A 359 0.30 -16.15 -16.09
CA ILE A 359 0.85 -16.31 -14.76
C ILE A 359 0.38 -17.66 -14.22
N ASP A 360 1.27 -18.66 -14.27
CA ASP A 360 1.00 -20.02 -13.79
C ASP A 360 1.11 -20.13 -12.26
N GLU A 361 1.85 -19.21 -11.64
CA GLU A 361 1.97 -19.13 -10.18
C GLU A 361 0.67 -18.62 -9.54
N ARG A 362 0.31 -19.19 -8.38
CA ARG A 362 -0.87 -18.75 -7.62
C ARG A 362 -0.61 -17.43 -6.92
N ILE A 363 -0.52 -16.35 -7.69
CA ILE A 363 -0.49 -15.00 -7.14
C ILE A 363 -1.92 -14.64 -6.74
N GLU A 364 -2.15 -14.53 -5.44
CA GLU A 364 -3.40 -14.08 -4.85
C GLU A 364 -3.24 -12.65 -4.30
N LEU A 365 -4.14 -11.76 -4.70
CA LEU A 365 -4.24 -10.40 -4.20
C LEU A 365 -5.45 -10.30 -3.28
N ASN A 366 -5.35 -9.50 -2.22
CA ASN A 366 -6.46 -9.20 -1.34
C ASN A 366 -6.86 -7.74 -1.51
N GLY A 367 -8.16 -7.48 -1.57
CA GLY A 367 -8.73 -6.13 -1.59
C GLY A 367 -10.04 -6.05 -0.82
N ILE A 368 -10.51 -4.85 -0.53
CA ILE A 368 -11.81 -4.61 0.10
C ILE A 368 -12.79 -4.12 -0.96
N VAL A 369 -13.98 -4.70 -1.02
CA VAL A 369 -15.00 -4.25 -1.96
C VAL A 369 -15.58 -2.91 -1.51
N CYS A 370 -15.49 -1.92 -2.40
CA CYS A 370 -15.84 -0.55 -2.09
C CYS A 370 -16.44 0.23 -3.26
N VAL A 371 -17.12 1.34 -2.93
CA VAL A 371 -17.40 2.43 -3.87
C VAL A 371 -16.23 3.40 -3.86
N ASP A 372 -15.76 3.85 -5.03
CA ASP A 372 -14.62 4.78 -5.15
C ASP A 372 -14.78 6.03 -4.27
N ASN A 373 -15.95 6.66 -4.28
CA ASN A 373 -16.22 7.81 -3.42
C ASN A 373 -16.17 7.47 -1.93
N LEU A 374 -16.54 6.26 -1.50
CA LEU A 374 -16.42 5.85 -0.10
C LEU A 374 -14.97 5.52 0.25
N TRP A 375 -14.23 4.90 -0.66
CA TRP A 375 -12.80 4.62 -0.51
C TRP A 375 -11.99 5.90 -0.35
N ARG A 376 -12.13 6.85 -1.29
CA ARG A 376 -11.43 8.14 -1.26
C ARG A 376 -11.74 8.97 -0.02
N ASN A 377 -12.95 8.83 0.50
CA ASN A 377 -13.38 9.48 1.73
C ASN A 377 -13.15 8.62 2.97
N GLY A 378 -12.38 7.54 2.92
CA GLY A 378 -12.06 6.72 4.10
C GLY A 378 -13.25 6.03 4.79
N ARG A 379 -14.42 6.00 4.15
CA ARG A 379 -15.68 5.40 4.65
C ARG A 379 -15.85 3.95 4.21
N CYS A 380 -14.81 3.36 3.63
CA CYS A 380 -14.79 1.94 3.35
C CYS A 380 -14.31 1.19 4.57
N HIS A 381 -15.25 0.63 5.32
CA HIS A 381 -14.94 -0.21 6.49
C HIS A 381 -15.20 -1.65 6.13
N THR A 382 -14.42 -2.57 6.71
CA THR A 382 -14.70 -3.99 6.53
C THR A 382 -16.03 -4.34 7.20
N ALA A 383 -16.83 -5.17 6.55
CA ALA A 383 -18.01 -5.73 7.20
C ALA A 383 -17.53 -6.63 8.35
N LYS A 384 -18.15 -6.50 9.53
CA LYS A 384 -17.84 -7.30 10.71
C LYS A 384 -18.13 -8.78 10.50
#